data_AF-A0A6N7SBA0-F1
#
_entry.id   AF-A0A6N7SBA0-F1
#
_cell.length_a   1.000
_cell.length_b   1.000
_cell.length_c   1.000
_cell.angle_alpha   90.00
_cell.angle_beta   90.00
_cell.angle_gamma   90.00
#
_symmetry.space_group_name_H-M   'P 1'
#
loop_
_entity.id
_entity.type
_entity.pdbx_description
1 polymer ?
#
loop_
_entity_poly.entity_id
_entity_poly.type
_entity_poly.pdbx_seq_one_letter_code
_entity_poly.pdbx_strand_id
1 'polypeptide(L)'
;MATQTTNYKFNKPAMTEPADIAVIVNDLDLIDSAIKKVEDAVPDNYAGSSSAGGAASSAVKLQTARTIDGVDFNGASAISHYGTCSTAAATVAKVVACTGFKLVTGAQIIVKFTVTNTASNPTLNVNSSGAKAIQYRGSAISAGYLAANRTHEFVYDGSAYQLIGDIDTNTMYGNATQSKAGLMSATDKVKLDGIDDQINQEIDKKQNKILYGEAAPTADIGAVGDIYFQIEGVSN
;
A
#
# COMPACT_ATOMS: atom_id res chain seq x y z
N MET A 1 29.01 35.01 37.30
CA MET A 1 30.22 34.20 37.50
C MET A 1 31.23 35.07 38.22
N ALA A 2 31.74 34.65 39.38
CA ALA A 2 32.90 35.32 39.97
C ALA A 2 34.13 34.96 39.13
N THR A 3 34.86 35.96 38.64
CA THR A 3 36.11 35.74 37.92
C THR A 3 37.15 35.26 38.93
N GLN A 4 37.56 33.99 38.87
CA GLN A 4 38.74 33.53 39.61
C GLN A 4 39.98 34.07 38.91
N THR A 5 40.66 35.04 39.54
CA THR A 5 41.95 35.54 39.05
C THR A 5 43.07 34.79 39.77
N THR A 6 43.74 33.87 39.08
CA THR A 6 44.95 33.20 39.60
C THR A 6 46.18 34.01 39.21
N ASN A 7 46.87 34.59 40.18
CA ASN A 7 48.11 35.34 39.93
C ASN A 7 49.33 34.39 39.98
N TYR A 8 50.05 34.28 38.85
CA TYR A 8 51.30 33.52 38.76
C TYR A 8 52.50 34.45 38.98
N LYS A 9 53.43 34.06 39.85
CA LYS A 9 54.64 34.84 40.14
C LYS A 9 55.79 34.31 39.30
N PHE A 10 56.27 35.10 38.36
CA PHE A 10 57.47 34.81 37.57
C PHE A 10 58.68 35.52 38.17
N ASN A 11 59.80 34.82 38.27
CA ASN A 11 61.01 35.35 38.87
C ASN A 11 61.93 35.92 37.78
N LYS A 12 62.03 37.26 37.71
CA LYS A 12 62.92 37.92 36.75
C LYS A 12 64.39 37.55 37.01
N PRO A 13 65.13 36.99 36.03
CA PRO A 13 66.55 36.73 36.20
C PRO A 13 67.33 38.05 36.39
N ALA A 14 68.31 38.04 37.29
CA ALA A 14 69.18 39.19 37.53
C ALA A 14 70.06 39.48 36.29
N MET A 15 70.22 40.75 35.92
CA MET A 15 70.88 41.16 34.67
C MET A 15 72.42 41.05 34.68
N THR A 16 73.02 40.62 35.79
CA THR A 16 74.46 40.68 36.05
C THR A 16 75.16 39.33 36.16
N GLU A 17 74.43 38.20 36.03
CA GLU A 17 74.99 36.85 35.94
C GLU A 17 74.39 36.11 34.75
N PRO A 18 75.06 35.09 34.16
CA PRO A 18 74.44 34.27 33.12
C PRO A 18 73.09 33.79 33.65
N ALA A 19 72.02 34.08 32.90
CA ALA A 19 70.67 33.92 33.39
C ALA A 19 70.52 32.54 34.05
N ASP A 20 70.14 32.54 35.34
CA ASP A 20 70.08 31.31 36.13
C ASP A 20 69.12 30.35 35.42
N ILE A 21 69.70 29.32 34.81
CA ILE A 21 68.97 28.36 33.99
C ILE A 21 67.92 27.64 34.83
N ALA A 22 68.14 27.50 36.14
CA ALA A 22 67.17 26.92 37.06
C ALA A 22 65.95 27.82 37.25
N VAL A 23 66.14 29.14 37.33
CA VAL A 23 65.03 30.12 37.44
C VAL A 23 64.19 30.11 36.16
N ILE A 24 64.83 30.07 35.00
CA ILE A 24 64.13 30.01 33.71
C ILE A 24 63.30 28.73 33.59
N VAL A 25 63.87 27.58 33.95
CA VAL A 25 63.16 26.29 33.91
C VAL A 25 61.96 26.27 34.86
N ASN A 26 62.11 26.80 36.08
CA ASN A 26 61.00 26.88 37.04
C ASN A 26 59.85 27.78 36.53
N ASP A 27 60.16 28.92 35.92
CA ASP A 27 59.14 29.80 35.34
C ASP A 27 58.43 29.14 34.13
N LEU A 28 59.15 28.35 33.33
CA LEU A 28 58.56 27.58 32.23
C LEU A 28 57.60 26.48 32.73
N ASP A 29 57.94 25.79 33.82
CA ASP A 29 57.05 24.79 34.45
C ASP A 29 55.77 25.44 35.02
N LEU A 30 55.90 26.66 35.55
CA LEU A 30 54.77 27.46 36.02
C LEU A 30 53.84 27.87 34.86
N ILE A 31 54.42 28.25 33.71
CA ILE A 31 53.66 28.58 32.50
C ILE A 31 52.94 27.35 31.95
N ASP A 32 53.61 26.20 31.83
CA ASP A 32 53.00 24.94 31.37
C ASP A 32 51.84 24.53 32.29
N SER A 33 52.04 24.63 33.60
CA SER A 33 51.00 24.37 34.60
C SER A 33 49.81 25.34 34.51
N ALA A 34 50.06 26.60 34.12
CA ALA A 34 49.00 27.58 33.92
C ALA A 34 48.20 27.29 32.63
N ILE A 35 48.89 26.94 31.54
CA ILE A 35 48.27 26.61 30.26
C ILE A 35 47.39 25.35 30.38
N LYS A 36 47.88 24.29 31.05
CA LYS A 36 47.08 23.07 31.32
C LYS A 36 45.79 23.37 32.07
N LYS A 37 45.84 24.24 33.08
CA LYS A 37 44.64 24.66 33.83
C LYS A 37 43.65 25.43 32.97
N VAL A 38 44.12 26.21 32.00
CA VAL A 38 43.25 26.91 31.04
C VAL A 38 42.62 25.90 30.09
N GLU A 39 43.40 24.96 29.56
CA GLU A 39 42.93 23.88 28.69
C GLU A 39 41.85 23.03 29.38
N ASP A 40 42.09 22.59 30.62
CA ASP A 40 41.12 21.84 31.44
C ASP A 40 39.86 22.66 31.79
N ALA A 41 39.99 24.00 31.86
CA ALA A 41 38.90 24.90 32.23
C ALA A 41 38.06 25.35 31.03
N VAL A 42 38.57 25.23 29.79
CA VAL A 42 37.75 25.38 28.59
C VAL A 42 36.92 24.11 28.49
N PRO A 43 35.60 24.16 28.74
CA PRO A 43 34.79 22.96 28.55
C PRO A 43 34.90 22.56 27.09
N ASP A 44 35.36 21.33 26.85
CA ASP A 44 35.28 20.74 25.53
C ASP A 44 33.80 20.77 25.12
N ASN A 45 33.46 21.69 24.22
CA ASN A 45 32.16 21.73 23.55
C ASN A 45 32.10 20.63 22.47
N TYR A 46 32.70 19.49 22.79
CA TYR A 46 32.61 18.27 22.03
C TYR A 46 31.20 17.73 22.22
N ALA A 47 30.56 17.32 21.13
CA ALA A 47 29.29 16.64 21.19
C ALA A 47 29.45 15.34 22.02
N GLY A 48 29.09 15.39 23.29
CA GLY A 48 29.16 14.27 24.24
C GLY A 48 29.79 14.54 25.61
N SER A 49 30.19 15.77 25.97
CA SER A 49 30.67 16.06 27.34
C SER A 49 29.52 16.24 28.34
N SER A 50 29.69 15.69 29.55
CA SER A 50 28.66 15.61 30.62
C SER A 50 28.24 16.96 31.23
N SER A 51 28.91 18.05 30.86
CA SER A 51 28.65 19.40 31.37
C SER A 51 27.51 20.12 30.62
N ALA A 52 27.12 19.66 29.42
CA ALA A 52 26.20 20.39 28.56
C ALA A 52 24.93 19.62 28.17
N GLY A 53 24.40 18.71 29.00
CA GLY A 53 23.14 18.00 28.67
C GLY A 53 23.13 17.32 27.28
N GLY A 54 24.31 17.09 26.69
CA GLY A 54 24.50 16.70 25.31
C GLY A 54 24.56 15.18 25.18
N ALA A 55 23.93 14.65 24.13
CA ALA A 55 23.97 13.22 23.82
C ALA A 55 25.40 12.78 23.48
N ALA A 56 25.77 11.58 23.97
CA ALA A 56 27.11 11.01 23.83
C ALA A 56 27.50 10.70 22.37
N SER A 57 28.80 10.75 22.07
CA SER A 57 29.41 10.51 20.74
C SER A 57 29.22 9.09 20.17
N SER A 58 28.56 8.20 20.91
CA SER A 58 28.19 6.84 20.51
C SER A 58 26.78 6.47 20.96
N ALA A 59 25.84 7.43 21.03
CA ALA A 59 24.50 7.20 21.57
C ALA A 59 23.86 5.89 21.07
N VAL A 60 23.87 4.87 21.93
CA VAL A 60 23.38 3.52 21.61
C VAL A 60 21.85 3.51 21.48
N LYS A 61 21.16 4.49 22.11
CA LYS A 61 19.72 4.68 22.06
C LYS A 61 19.33 6.16 22.10
N LEU A 62 18.20 6.51 21.49
CA LEU A 62 17.55 7.81 21.67
C LEU A 62 16.97 7.90 23.09
N GLN A 63 17.27 8.98 23.81
CA GLN A 63 16.74 9.21 25.17
C GLN A 63 15.22 9.27 25.20
N THR A 64 14.61 9.85 24.18
CA THR A 64 13.16 9.87 24.00
C THR A 64 12.84 9.16 22.70
N ALA A 65 12.06 8.08 22.78
CA ALA A 65 11.60 7.38 21.59
C ALA A 65 10.85 8.32 20.65
N ARG A 66 10.95 8.06 19.35
CA ARG A 66 10.14 8.70 18.31
C ARG A 66 9.41 7.61 17.56
N THR A 67 8.23 7.91 17.05
CA THR A 67 7.50 6.96 16.21
C THR A 67 7.95 7.10 14.76
N ILE A 68 8.30 6.00 14.11
CA ILE A 68 8.46 5.91 12.66
C ILE A 68 7.26 5.15 12.14
N ASP A 69 6.40 5.83 11.38
CA ASP A 69 5.15 5.24 10.84
C ASP A 69 4.28 4.60 11.93
N GLY A 70 4.24 5.23 13.10
CA GLY A 70 3.50 4.73 14.26
C GLY A 70 4.21 3.66 15.08
N VAL A 71 5.43 3.23 14.76
CA VAL A 71 6.20 2.26 15.57
C VAL A 71 7.28 2.97 16.38
N ASP A 72 7.30 2.74 17.69
CA ASP A 72 8.31 3.32 18.59
C ASP A 72 9.73 2.90 18.18
N PHE A 73 10.59 3.89 17.95
CA PHE A 73 12.00 3.74 17.66
C PHE A 73 12.85 4.53 18.65
N ASN A 74 13.78 3.83 19.30
CA ASN A 74 14.82 4.43 20.13
C ASN A 74 16.20 3.86 19.85
N GLY A 75 16.40 3.11 18.76
CA GLY A 75 17.68 2.46 18.44
C GLY A 75 18.00 1.18 19.22
N ALA A 76 17.14 0.75 20.17
CA ALA A 76 17.41 -0.46 20.97
C ALA A 76 17.23 -1.78 20.20
N SER A 77 16.38 -1.78 19.18
CA SER A 77 16.03 -2.94 18.39
C SER A 77 15.53 -2.47 17.02
N ALA A 78 15.50 -3.39 16.04
CA ALA A 78 14.84 -3.11 14.78
C ALA A 78 13.35 -2.85 15.01
N ILE A 79 12.78 -1.93 14.24
CA ILE A 79 11.33 -1.74 14.16
C ILE A 79 10.71 -2.79 13.26
N SER A 80 9.45 -3.12 13.51
CA SER A 80 8.66 -3.98 12.65
C SER A 80 7.35 -3.29 12.33
N HIS A 81 6.98 -3.30 11.05
CA HIS A 81 5.66 -2.88 10.57
C HIS A 81 4.83 -4.07 10.11
N TYR A 82 5.22 -5.30 10.46
CA TYR A 82 4.60 -6.50 9.93
C TYR A 82 3.84 -7.26 11.02
N GLY A 83 2.62 -7.70 10.71
CA GLY A 83 1.83 -8.56 11.57
C GLY A 83 1.07 -9.62 10.80
N THR A 84 0.71 -10.71 11.48
CA THR A 84 -0.15 -11.76 10.92
C THR A 84 -1.54 -11.69 11.57
N CYS A 85 -2.59 -11.66 10.75
CA CYS A 85 -3.98 -11.75 11.19
C CYS A 85 -4.52 -13.17 10.96
N SER A 86 -4.84 -13.86 12.04
CA SER A 86 -5.48 -15.20 12.03
C SER A 86 -6.92 -15.20 12.56
N THR A 87 -7.52 -14.02 12.72
CA THR A 87 -8.91 -13.90 13.18
C THR A 87 -9.87 -14.69 12.30
N ALA A 88 -10.86 -15.34 12.93
CA ALA A 88 -11.90 -16.10 12.24
C ALA A 88 -12.60 -15.30 11.13
N ALA A 89 -13.04 -16.00 10.08
CA ALA A 89 -13.58 -15.41 8.86
C ALA A 89 -14.74 -14.44 9.10
N ALA A 90 -15.71 -14.85 9.93
CA ALA A 90 -16.95 -14.12 10.21
C ALA A 90 -16.81 -12.98 11.24
N THR A 91 -15.68 -12.86 11.92
CA THR A 91 -15.47 -11.80 12.92
C THR A 91 -15.20 -10.47 12.23
N VAL A 92 -15.97 -9.42 12.49
CA VAL A 92 -15.78 -8.10 11.87
C VAL A 92 -14.42 -7.48 12.23
N ALA A 93 -14.03 -7.55 13.51
CA ALA A 93 -12.76 -7.00 14.00
C ALA A 93 -11.61 -7.96 13.77
N LYS A 94 -10.72 -7.60 12.82
CA LYS A 94 -9.49 -8.31 12.52
C LYS A 94 -8.40 -7.83 13.45
N VAL A 95 -7.81 -8.74 14.21
CA VAL A 95 -6.87 -8.42 15.28
C VAL A 95 -5.46 -8.81 14.86
N VAL A 96 -4.52 -7.87 15.03
CA VAL A 96 -3.10 -8.03 14.71
C VAL A 96 -2.25 -7.55 15.87
N ALA A 97 -1.18 -8.26 16.16
CA ALA A 97 -0.14 -7.79 17.07
C ALA A 97 1.09 -7.34 16.26
N CYS A 98 1.68 -6.21 16.63
CA CYS A 98 2.91 -5.70 16.05
C CYS A 98 3.68 -4.89 17.11
N THR A 99 4.81 -5.39 17.60
CA THR A 99 5.55 -4.79 18.72
C THR A 99 5.87 -3.32 18.48
N GLY A 100 5.56 -2.46 19.46
CA GLY A 100 5.86 -1.03 19.40
C GLY A 100 4.89 -0.19 18.55
N PHE A 101 3.95 -0.80 17.83
CA PHE A 101 2.94 -0.07 17.07
C PHE A 101 2.00 0.72 17.99
N LYS A 102 1.82 2.00 17.67
CA LYS A 102 0.89 2.97 18.24
C LYS A 102 0.01 3.53 17.13
N LEU A 103 -1.28 3.64 17.43
CA LEU A 103 -2.22 4.26 16.52
C LEU A 103 -2.10 5.79 16.59
N VAL A 104 -1.46 6.36 15.57
CA VAL A 104 -1.37 7.80 15.32
C VAL A 104 -1.73 8.07 13.86
N THR A 105 -2.22 9.26 13.52
CA THR A 105 -2.41 9.64 12.12
C THR A 105 -1.10 9.48 11.33
N GLY A 106 -1.16 8.77 10.20
CA GLY A 106 -0.01 8.37 9.40
C GLY A 106 0.64 7.04 9.82
N ALA A 107 0.15 6.35 10.85
CA ALA A 107 0.68 5.05 11.24
C ALA A 107 0.49 4.01 10.12
N GLN A 108 1.54 3.27 9.78
CA GLN A 108 1.56 2.29 8.70
C GLN A 108 1.75 0.87 9.25
N ILE A 109 1.02 -0.10 8.70
CA ILE A 109 1.13 -1.51 9.08
C ILE A 109 0.89 -2.41 7.87
N ILE A 110 1.77 -3.40 7.70
CA ILE A 110 1.69 -4.46 6.72
C ILE A 110 1.13 -5.70 7.42
N VAL A 111 0.01 -6.22 6.92
CA VAL A 111 -0.68 -7.35 7.53
C VAL A 111 -0.84 -8.47 6.52
N LYS A 112 -0.37 -9.66 6.89
CA LYS A 112 -0.73 -10.90 6.19
C LYS A 112 -1.95 -11.54 6.83
N PHE A 113 -2.98 -11.77 6.03
CA PHE A 113 -4.17 -12.50 6.45
C PHE A 113 -3.99 -13.98 6.18
N THR A 114 -4.20 -14.84 7.18
CA THR A 114 -4.17 -16.30 6.98
C THR A 114 -5.55 -16.89 6.73
N VAL A 115 -6.61 -16.11 6.93
CA VAL A 115 -8.01 -16.51 6.78
C VAL A 115 -8.71 -15.47 5.91
N THR A 116 -9.47 -15.94 4.92
CA THR A 116 -10.31 -15.06 4.08
C THR A 116 -11.43 -14.46 4.91
N ASN A 117 -11.50 -13.14 4.97
CA ASN A 117 -12.60 -12.44 5.64
C ASN A 117 -13.94 -12.68 4.93
N THR A 118 -14.97 -13.07 5.67
CA THR A 118 -16.36 -13.18 5.18
C THR A 118 -17.30 -12.16 5.83
N ALA A 119 -16.84 -11.39 6.81
CA ALA A 119 -17.62 -10.33 7.44
C ALA A 119 -17.72 -9.09 6.54
N SER A 120 -18.90 -8.48 6.47
CA SER A 120 -19.09 -7.18 5.82
C SER A 120 -18.42 -6.07 6.64
N ASN A 121 -17.91 -5.04 5.95
CA ASN A 121 -17.29 -3.85 6.55
C ASN A 121 -16.25 -4.20 7.64
N PRO A 122 -15.22 -5.00 7.33
CA PRO A 122 -14.23 -5.41 8.32
C PRO A 122 -13.51 -4.20 8.92
N THR A 123 -13.07 -4.38 10.15
CA THR A 123 -12.27 -3.40 10.90
C THR A 123 -10.91 -4.01 11.24
N LEU A 124 -9.88 -3.19 11.39
CA LEU A 124 -8.56 -3.60 11.85
C LEU A 124 -8.32 -3.05 13.26
N ASN A 125 -7.82 -3.91 14.14
CA ASN A 125 -7.42 -3.56 15.51
C ASN A 125 -5.99 -4.06 15.74
N VAL A 126 -5.02 -3.15 15.65
CA VAL A 126 -3.62 -3.47 15.93
C VAL A 126 -3.32 -3.18 17.39
N ASN A 127 -2.73 -4.14 18.12
CA ASN A 127 -2.34 -3.99 19.53
C ASN A 127 -3.46 -3.50 20.47
N SER A 128 -4.72 -3.84 20.21
CA SER A 128 -5.86 -3.35 21.00
C SER A 128 -6.00 -1.81 21.02
N SER A 129 -5.53 -1.12 19.99
CA SER A 129 -5.70 0.34 19.82
C SER A 129 -7.14 0.78 19.49
N GLY A 130 -8.03 -0.20 19.32
CA GLY A 130 -9.44 -0.01 18.97
C GLY A 130 -9.71 -0.46 17.54
N ALA A 131 -10.88 -1.05 17.30
CA ALA A 131 -11.28 -1.46 15.97
C ALA A 131 -11.59 -0.23 15.10
N LYS A 132 -10.83 -0.04 14.03
CA LYS A 132 -11.01 1.04 13.04
C LYS A 132 -11.44 0.47 11.71
N ALA A 133 -12.32 1.17 11.00
CA ALA A 133 -12.79 0.73 9.68
C ALA A 133 -11.61 0.55 8.71
N ILE A 134 -11.72 -0.43 7.82
CA ILE A 134 -10.80 -0.60 6.69
C ILE A 134 -11.49 -0.07 5.44
N GLN A 135 -10.83 0.84 4.75
CA GLN A 135 -11.35 1.51 3.57
C GLN A 135 -10.41 1.36 2.38
N TYR A 136 -11.00 1.40 1.19
CA TYR A 136 -10.29 1.55 -0.08
C TYR A 136 -10.99 2.67 -0.85
N ARG A 137 -10.24 3.69 -1.28
CA ARG A 137 -10.75 4.88 -1.98
C ARG A 137 -11.90 5.58 -1.23
N GLY A 138 -11.83 5.62 0.10
CA GLY A 138 -12.82 6.29 0.95
C GLY A 138 -14.15 5.53 1.15
N SER A 139 -14.20 4.25 0.81
CA SER A 139 -15.36 3.37 1.08
C SER A 139 -14.93 2.13 1.85
N ALA A 140 -15.80 1.62 2.72
CA ALA A 140 -15.57 0.37 3.43
C ALA A 140 -15.35 -0.77 2.45
N ILE A 141 -14.33 -1.60 2.70
CA ILE A 141 -14.06 -2.75 1.84
C ILE A 141 -15.10 -3.86 2.02
N SER A 142 -15.36 -4.60 0.94
CA SER A 142 -16.29 -5.73 0.96
C SER A 142 -15.68 -6.99 1.58
N ALA A 143 -16.56 -7.92 1.96
CA ALA A 143 -16.15 -9.28 2.31
C ALA A 143 -15.35 -9.92 1.14
N GLY A 144 -14.41 -10.80 1.47
CA GLY A 144 -13.56 -11.49 0.49
C GLY A 144 -12.29 -10.75 0.07
N TYR A 145 -12.22 -9.41 0.20
CA TYR A 145 -11.03 -8.65 -0.23
C TYR A 145 -9.79 -8.92 0.62
N LEU A 146 -9.96 -9.16 1.92
CA LEU A 146 -8.89 -9.63 2.79
C LEU A 146 -8.80 -11.16 2.69
N ALA A 147 -8.30 -11.65 1.55
CA ALA A 147 -8.21 -13.07 1.27
C ALA A 147 -7.03 -13.74 2.00
N ALA A 148 -7.16 -15.04 2.30
CA ALA A 148 -6.09 -15.83 2.89
C ALA A 148 -4.82 -15.78 2.04
N ASN A 149 -3.68 -15.74 2.72
CA ASN A 149 -2.33 -15.63 2.15
C ASN A 149 -2.04 -14.34 1.37
N ARG A 150 -2.89 -13.32 1.50
CA ARG A 150 -2.61 -11.98 0.98
C ARG A 150 -1.98 -11.11 2.07
N THR A 151 -1.05 -10.28 1.64
CA THR A 151 -0.41 -9.25 2.46
C THR A 151 -0.86 -7.90 1.92
N HIS A 152 -1.36 -7.05 2.81
CA HIS A 152 -1.82 -5.69 2.49
C HIS A 152 -1.14 -4.68 3.41
N GLU A 153 -0.86 -3.51 2.86
CA GLU A 153 -0.40 -2.36 3.63
C GLU A 153 -1.59 -1.46 3.96
N PHE A 154 -1.59 -0.91 5.18
CA PHE A 154 -2.63 -0.03 5.68
C PHE A 154 -2.01 1.22 6.30
N VAL A 155 -2.57 2.38 5.96
CA VAL A 155 -2.18 3.68 6.56
C VAL A 155 -3.37 4.25 7.32
N TYR A 156 -3.19 4.59 8.58
CA TYR A 156 -4.23 5.22 9.38
C TYR A 156 -4.35 6.71 9.06
N ASP A 157 -5.52 7.20 8.64
CA ASP A 157 -5.72 8.60 8.26
C ASP A 157 -6.17 9.52 9.42
N GLY A 158 -6.32 8.96 10.62
CA GLY A 158 -6.89 9.65 11.79
C GLY A 158 -8.29 9.16 12.18
N SER A 159 -8.98 8.44 11.29
CA SER A 159 -10.32 7.88 11.50
C SER A 159 -10.41 6.39 11.14
N ALA A 160 -9.83 6.01 10.00
CA ALA A 160 -9.88 4.67 9.43
C ALA A 160 -8.51 4.26 8.87
N TYR A 161 -8.35 2.96 8.62
CA TYR A 161 -7.22 2.41 7.88
C TYR A 161 -7.53 2.45 6.39
N GLN A 162 -6.69 3.14 5.63
CA GLN A 162 -6.69 3.14 4.17
C GLN A 162 -5.83 1.98 3.68
N LEU A 163 -6.41 1.05 2.94
CA LEU A 163 -5.68 -0.01 2.25
C LEU A 163 -4.89 0.61 1.09
N ILE A 164 -3.59 0.33 1.06
CA ILE A 164 -2.65 0.85 0.05
C ILE A 164 -2.44 -0.16 -1.06
N GLY A 165 -2.27 0.37 -2.28
CA GLY A 165 -2.24 -0.41 -3.52
C GLY A 165 -3.65 -0.65 -4.08
N ASP A 166 -3.72 -1.33 -5.23
CA ASP A 166 -5.00 -1.62 -5.87
C ASP A 166 -5.59 -2.94 -5.41
N ILE A 167 -6.91 -2.94 -5.20
CA ILE A 167 -7.70 -4.16 -5.09
C ILE A 167 -8.17 -4.51 -6.49
N ASP A 168 -7.93 -5.74 -6.94
CA ASP A 168 -8.51 -6.22 -8.19
C ASP A 168 -10.04 -6.32 -8.03
N THR A 169 -10.73 -5.27 -8.47
CA THR A 169 -12.18 -5.20 -8.52
C THR A 169 -12.71 -5.47 -9.93
N ASN A 170 -11.88 -5.96 -10.85
CA ASN A 170 -12.31 -6.14 -12.24
C ASN A 170 -13.39 -7.22 -12.31
N THR A 171 -14.46 -6.90 -13.02
CA THR A 171 -15.49 -7.88 -13.34
C THR A 171 -14.98 -8.75 -14.48
N MET A 172 -14.62 -10.01 -14.18
CA MET A 172 -14.40 -11.00 -15.23
C MET A 172 -15.75 -11.45 -15.81
N TYR A 173 -15.98 -11.15 -17.07
CA TYR A 173 -17.09 -11.70 -17.82
C TYR A 173 -16.70 -13.08 -18.35
N GLY A 174 -17.53 -14.08 -18.05
CA GLY A 174 -17.40 -15.40 -18.67
C GLY A 174 -17.82 -15.38 -20.14
N ASN A 175 -17.66 -16.52 -20.82
CA ASN A 175 -18.17 -16.71 -22.17
C ASN A 175 -19.67 -16.45 -22.22
N ALA A 176 -20.13 -15.72 -23.24
CA ALA A 176 -21.54 -15.59 -23.53
C ALA A 176 -22.06 -16.94 -24.04
N THR A 177 -23.13 -17.45 -23.41
CA THR A 177 -23.86 -18.63 -23.89
C THR A 177 -25.25 -18.20 -24.32
N GLN A 178 -26.01 -19.12 -24.94
CA GLN A 178 -27.42 -18.86 -25.29
C GLN A 178 -28.30 -18.56 -24.07
N SER A 179 -27.87 -18.94 -22.85
CA SER A 179 -28.63 -18.76 -21.61
C SER A 179 -27.99 -17.79 -20.61
N LYS A 180 -26.71 -17.41 -20.79
CA LYS A 180 -25.96 -16.55 -19.87
C LYS A 180 -25.26 -15.43 -20.62
N ALA A 181 -25.54 -14.19 -20.23
CA ALA A 181 -24.82 -13.03 -20.74
C ALA A 181 -23.33 -13.10 -20.37
N GLY A 182 -22.47 -12.74 -21.32
CA GLY A 182 -21.03 -12.57 -21.16
C GLY A 182 -20.64 -11.13 -21.50
N LEU A 183 -19.66 -10.96 -22.41
CA LEU A 183 -19.32 -9.65 -23.00
C LEU A 183 -20.43 -9.07 -23.90
N MET A 184 -21.41 -9.89 -24.28
CA MET A 184 -22.63 -9.51 -24.99
C MET A 184 -23.84 -10.15 -24.30
N SER A 185 -25.03 -9.60 -24.52
CA SER A 185 -26.26 -10.18 -23.96
C SER A 185 -26.54 -11.57 -24.57
N ALA A 186 -27.19 -12.46 -23.81
CA ALA A 186 -27.63 -13.75 -24.34
C ALA A 186 -28.55 -13.57 -25.57
N THR A 187 -29.41 -12.54 -25.53
CA THR A 187 -30.28 -12.15 -26.64
C THR A 187 -29.51 -11.78 -27.90
N ASP A 188 -28.45 -10.99 -27.77
CA ASP A 188 -27.65 -10.58 -28.93
C ASP A 188 -26.79 -11.73 -29.46
N LYS A 189 -26.37 -12.67 -28.59
CA LYS A 189 -25.70 -13.90 -29.04
C LYS A 189 -26.63 -14.78 -29.88
N VAL A 190 -27.90 -14.94 -29.49
CA VAL A 190 -28.90 -15.68 -30.27
C VAL A 190 -29.12 -15.03 -31.64
N LYS A 191 -29.17 -13.70 -31.70
CA LYS A 191 -29.28 -12.99 -32.99
C LYS A 191 -28.08 -13.27 -33.90
N LEU A 192 -26.85 -13.25 -33.38
CA LEU A 192 -25.66 -13.55 -34.16
C LEU A 192 -25.63 -15.01 -34.65
N ASP A 193 -26.05 -15.95 -33.80
CA ASP A 193 -26.12 -17.37 -34.18
C ASP A 193 -27.18 -17.61 -35.26
N GLY A 194 -28.26 -16.82 -35.25
CA GLY A 194 -29.32 -16.86 -36.27
C GLY A 194 -29.00 -16.11 -37.57
N ILE A 195 -27.81 -15.51 -37.74
CA ILE A 195 -27.46 -14.78 -38.97
C ILE A 195 -27.44 -15.71 -40.19
N ASP A 196 -26.93 -16.93 -40.05
CA ASP A 196 -26.87 -17.89 -41.16
C ASP A 196 -28.30 -18.26 -41.64
N ASP A 197 -29.22 -18.49 -40.71
CA ASP A 197 -30.64 -18.77 -41.03
C ASP A 197 -31.30 -17.59 -41.73
N GLN A 198 -31.06 -16.36 -41.23
CA GLN A 198 -31.59 -15.15 -41.84
C GLN A 198 -31.05 -14.94 -43.26
N ILE A 199 -29.74 -15.16 -43.47
CA ILE A 199 -29.11 -15.05 -44.79
C ILE A 199 -29.70 -16.08 -45.75
N ASN A 200 -29.84 -17.34 -45.32
CA ASN A 200 -30.39 -18.41 -46.15
C ASN A 200 -31.84 -18.10 -46.55
N GLN A 201 -32.65 -17.62 -45.61
CA GLN A 201 -34.02 -17.21 -45.92
C GLN A 201 -34.09 -16.06 -46.94
N GLU A 202 -33.19 -15.09 -46.85
CA GLU A 202 -33.10 -13.98 -47.82
C GLU A 202 -32.58 -14.43 -49.20
N ILE A 203 -31.68 -15.41 -49.25
CA ILE A 203 -31.23 -16.03 -50.52
C ILE A 203 -32.40 -16.75 -51.18
N ASP A 204 -33.14 -17.56 -50.43
CA ASP A 204 -34.30 -18.29 -50.94
C ASP A 204 -35.38 -17.34 -51.48
N LYS A 205 -35.68 -16.26 -50.76
CA LYS A 205 -36.59 -15.20 -51.23
C LYS A 205 -36.16 -14.61 -52.57
N LYS A 206 -34.85 -14.35 -52.73
CA LYS A 206 -34.30 -13.76 -53.97
C LYS A 206 -34.28 -14.74 -55.14
N GLN A 207 -34.00 -16.01 -54.89
CA GLN A 207 -34.00 -17.04 -55.94
C GLN A 207 -35.43 -17.45 -56.33
N ASN A 208 -36.37 -17.36 -55.39
CA ASN A 208 -37.70 -17.91 -55.54
C ASN A 208 -38.79 -16.84 -55.40
N LYS A 209 -38.57 -15.67 -56.01
CA LYS A 209 -39.41 -14.46 -55.86
C LYS A 209 -40.91 -14.71 -56.07
N ILE A 210 -41.27 -15.61 -56.99
CA ILE A 210 -42.67 -15.95 -57.28
C ILE A 210 -43.32 -16.61 -56.06
N LEU A 211 -42.63 -17.57 -55.42
CA LEU A 211 -43.11 -18.30 -54.25
C LEU A 211 -43.29 -17.40 -53.03
N TYR A 212 -42.54 -16.30 -52.96
CA TYR A 212 -42.61 -15.33 -51.88
C TYR A 212 -43.37 -14.04 -52.25
N GLY A 213 -44.02 -13.99 -53.43
CA GLY A 213 -44.84 -12.84 -53.85
C GLY A 213 -44.07 -11.55 -54.20
N GLU A 214 -42.74 -11.64 -54.35
CA GLU A 214 -41.83 -10.55 -54.74
C GLU A 214 -41.76 -10.33 -56.26
N ALA A 215 -42.41 -11.19 -57.05
CA ALA A 215 -42.60 -11.03 -58.48
C ALA A 215 -43.97 -11.57 -58.89
N ALA A 216 -44.68 -10.81 -59.73
CA ALA A 216 -45.90 -11.30 -60.34
C ALA A 216 -45.58 -12.47 -61.29
N PRO A 217 -46.35 -13.57 -61.26
CA PRO A 217 -46.15 -14.66 -62.20
C PRO A 217 -46.37 -14.14 -63.63
N THR A 218 -45.28 -13.99 -64.39
CA THR A 218 -45.35 -13.70 -65.82
C THR A 218 -45.43 -15.03 -66.56
N ALA A 219 -46.65 -15.44 -66.92
CA ALA A 219 -46.87 -16.62 -67.71
C ALA A 219 -46.36 -16.38 -69.15
N ASP A 220 -45.20 -16.92 -69.49
CA ASP A 220 -44.97 -17.41 -70.85
C ASP A 220 -44.97 -18.95 -70.78
N ILE A 221 -46.16 -19.52 -70.93
CA ILE A 221 -46.43 -20.96 -70.82
C ILE A 221 -46.10 -21.70 -72.13
N GLY A 222 -45.23 -21.09 -72.98
CA GLY A 222 -44.92 -21.47 -74.35
C GLY A 222 -45.40 -22.86 -74.77
N ALA A 223 -46.56 -22.93 -75.43
CA ALA A 223 -47.10 -24.11 -76.12
C ALA A 223 -46.93 -25.49 -75.44
N VAL A 224 -46.91 -25.60 -74.10
CA VAL A 224 -46.98 -26.91 -73.42
C VAL A 224 -48.42 -27.16 -72.96
N GLY A 225 -48.95 -28.30 -73.38
CA GLY A 225 -50.37 -28.68 -73.32
C GLY A 225 -51.01 -28.71 -71.93
N ASP A 226 -52.33 -28.90 -71.95
CA ASP A 226 -53.27 -28.84 -70.84
C ASP A 226 -52.73 -29.34 -69.49
N ILE A 227 -52.84 -28.51 -68.45
CA ILE A 227 -52.51 -28.86 -67.07
C ILE A 227 -53.70 -29.62 -66.46
N TYR A 228 -53.55 -30.92 -66.23
CA TYR A 228 -54.56 -31.74 -65.56
C TYR A 228 -54.30 -31.80 -64.04
N PHE A 229 -55.30 -31.41 -63.24
CA PHE A 229 -55.37 -31.72 -61.82
C PHE A 229 -56.29 -32.94 -61.62
N GLN A 230 -55.74 -34.05 -61.17
CA GLN A 230 -56.53 -35.25 -60.88
C GLN A 230 -57.09 -35.15 -59.46
N ILE A 231 -58.42 -35.11 -59.33
CA ILE A 231 -59.10 -35.19 -58.04
C ILE A 231 -59.63 -36.60 -57.90
N GLU A 232 -59.01 -37.43 -57.06
CA GLU A 232 -59.52 -38.75 -56.76
C GLU A 232 -60.69 -38.63 -55.79
N GLY A 233 -61.92 -38.81 -56.30
CA GLY A 233 -63.11 -38.98 -55.48
C GLY A 233 -63.20 -40.43 -54.99
N VAL A 234 -63.26 -40.63 -53.69
CA VAL A 234 -63.62 -41.92 -53.08
C VAL A 234 -65.12 -42.12 -53.34
N SER A 235 -65.48 -43.14 -54.12
CA SER A 235 -66.88 -43.51 -54.36
C SER A 235 -67.47 -44.19 -53.12
N ASN A 236 -68.67 -43.74 -52.71
CA ASN A 236 -69.51 -44.31 -51.66
C ASN A 236 -69.73 -45.82 -51.78
#